data_AF-A0A450YUR3-F1
#
_entry.id   AF-A0A450YUR3-F1
#
_cell.length_a   1.000
_cell.length_b   1.000
_cell.length_c   1.000
_cell.angle_alpha   90.00
_cell.angle_beta   90.00
_cell.angle_gamma   90.00
#
_symmetry.space_group_name_H-M   'P 1'
#
loop_
_entity.id
_entity.type
_entity.pdbx_description
1 polymer ?
#
loop_
_entity_poly.entity_id
_entity_poly.type
_entity_poly.pdbx_seq_one_letter_code
_entity_poly.pdbx_strand_id
1 'polypeptide(L)'
;MTSRPYRLSRENYVTQPSRKKIPSHCCLSTTCHFEQHSPVASRPKGEIFGVRAPTKTKDFCVKRHRLAFAACRFQVKTSQKVKVFDFFCGCGGTSLGLARAEMKPVFALDKDPEAIATFRRNLLRERHDVRVVAKEIEEFSPKKIQRLVATARRGGSVILFAACAPCQPFTKQNTIHSGKDDPRFSLLEDIREFISAHKPDYLFIENVPGLLKQRPDGPLGKLEKCLDENGYHEPASGIIAAQDYGVPQRRRRFVLVASHLGAIELPKPTHGPGREYPSYETVRDTIGDMEKYPPLKAGETHPEIPNHRAARLSERNLARLRNTPEGEMRRDFWPEELQLPCYSKYGGHTDVYGRMRWDAPATGLTTRCISLSNGRFGHPKQDRAISVREAAALQTFPDDFVFLGSLNAQARQIGNAVPPLLAKVFGEHILEHYRAYCQSDCGGARNKERNP
;
A
#
# COMPACT_ATOMS: atom_id res chain seq x y z
N MET A 1 10.01 29.77 -46.23
CA MET A 1 8.84 30.46 -46.82
C MET A 1 7.70 30.40 -45.83
N THR A 2 7.10 31.55 -45.61
CA THR A 2 6.10 31.93 -44.62
C THR A 2 4.74 31.25 -44.81
N SER A 3 4.07 30.84 -43.72
CA SER A 3 2.64 31.15 -43.47
C SER A 3 2.08 30.58 -42.15
N ARG A 4 1.79 31.53 -41.25
CA ARG A 4 0.71 31.69 -40.26
C ARG A 4 0.18 30.52 -39.37
N PRO A 5 -0.12 30.82 -38.08
CA PRO A 5 -0.76 29.92 -37.13
C PRO A 5 -2.30 30.00 -37.18
N TYR A 6 -2.97 28.87 -36.88
CA TYR A 6 -4.42 28.83 -36.68
C TYR A 6 -4.80 29.35 -35.29
N ARG A 7 -5.64 30.39 -35.30
CA ARG A 7 -6.35 30.98 -34.16
C ARG A 7 -7.79 30.44 -34.23
N LEU A 8 -8.30 29.85 -33.15
CA LEU A 8 -9.74 29.58 -33.01
C LEU A 8 -10.28 30.29 -31.77
N SER A 9 -11.50 30.77 -31.95
CA SER A 9 -12.16 31.90 -31.34
C SER A 9 -12.82 31.62 -29.98
N ARG A 10 -13.01 32.72 -29.24
CA ARG A 10 -13.89 32.83 -28.07
C ARG A 10 -15.36 32.90 -28.49
N GLU A 11 -16.21 32.71 -27.47
CA GLU A 11 -17.64 33.04 -27.35
C GLU A 11 -18.65 31.93 -27.69
N ASN A 12 -19.24 31.37 -26.62
CA ASN A 12 -20.67 31.50 -26.38
C ASN A 12 -20.94 31.36 -24.86
N TYR A 13 -21.24 32.50 -24.24
CA TYR A 13 -21.89 32.60 -22.94
C TYR A 13 -23.39 32.41 -23.15
N VAL A 14 -24.01 31.46 -22.46
CA VAL A 14 -25.45 31.51 -22.18
C VAL A 14 -25.68 31.19 -20.70
N THR A 15 -26.60 31.96 -20.16
CA THR A 15 -26.94 32.29 -18.78
C THR A 15 -27.57 31.15 -17.98
N GLN A 16 -27.30 31.16 -16.67
CA GLN A 16 -28.03 30.41 -15.64
C GLN A 16 -29.48 30.89 -15.52
N PRO A 17 -30.37 30.03 -14.98
CA PRO A 17 -31.43 30.48 -14.10
C PRO A 17 -31.17 30.05 -12.65
N SER A 18 -31.28 31.06 -11.78
CA SER A 18 -31.33 31.00 -10.32
C SER A 18 -32.49 30.18 -9.77
N ARG A 19 -32.30 29.59 -8.57
CA ARG A 19 -33.22 29.40 -7.41
C ARG A 19 -32.64 28.26 -6.56
N LYS A 20 -32.61 28.22 -5.22
CA LYS A 20 -33.07 29.03 -4.09
C LYS A 20 -32.25 28.55 -2.88
N LYS A 21 -31.87 29.45 -1.97
CA LYS A 21 -31.34 29.13 -0.63
C LYS A 21 -32.47 28.68 0.29
N ILE A 22 -32.33 27.54 0.98
CA ILE A 22 -32.90 27.27 2.32
C ILE A 22 -31.92 26.34 3.08
N PRO A 23 -31.64 26.57 4.38
CA PRO A 23 -30.57 25.90 5.11
C PRO A 23 -31.06 24.68 5.92
N SER A 24 -30.08 23.92 6.44
CA SER A 24 -30.01 23.36 7.79
C SER A 24 -29.98 21.84 7.97
N HIS A 25 -29.16 21.47 8.97
CA HIS A 25 -29.17 20.28 9.82
C HIS A 25 -28.55 18.96 9.35
N CYS A 26 -27.33 18.80 9.84
CA CYS A 26 -26.69 17.57 10.27
C CYS A 26 -27.64 16.66 11.08
N CYS A 27 -27.93 15.46 10.57
CA CYS A 27 -28.45 14.33 11.34
C CYS A 27 -27.73 13.06 10.88
N LEU A 28 -26.75 12.62 11.67
CA LEU A 28 -26.24 11.25 11.62
C LEU A 28 -27.19 10.38 12.44
N SER A 29 -28.01 9.57 11.79
CA SER A 29 -28.72 8.45 12.42
C SER A 29 -28.27 7.15 11.75
N THR A 30 -27.31 6.46 12.36
CA THR A 30 -27.02 5.05 12.08
C THR A 30 -27.67 4.21 13.17
N THR A 31 -28.87 3.72 12.90
CA THR A 31 -29.49 2.61 13.64
C THR A 31 -28.87 1.30 13.17
N CYS A 32 -28.11 0.63 14.03
CA CYS A 32 -27.72 -0.76 13.82
C CYS A 32 -28.92 -1.66 14.15
N HIS A 33 -29.42 -2.38 13.16
CA HIS A 33 -30.31 -3.52 13.36
C HIS A 33 -29.46 -4.76 13.67
N PHE A 34 -29.68 -5.36 14.84
CA PHE A 34 -29.27 -6.74 15.13
C PHE A 34 -30.46 -7.65 14.84
N GLU A 35 -30.33 -8.49 13.82
CA GLU A 35 -31.19 -9.65 13.61
C GLU A 35 -30.80 -10.75 14.61
N GLN A 36 -31.78 -11.28 15.34
CA GLN A 36 -31.67 -12.55 16.05
C GLN A 36 -32.77 -13.48 15.55
N HIS A 37 -32.37 -14.63 15.03
CA HIS A 37 -33.25 -15.73 14.65
C HIS A 37 -33.88 -16.40 15.89
N SER A 38 -35.22 -16.40 15.94
CA SER A 38 -36.22 -17.48 16.26
C SER A 38 -35.95 -18.56 17.34
N PRO A 39 -36.99 -19.23 17.94
CA PRO A 39 -38.37 -19.37 17.45
C PRO A 39 -39.51 -19.15 18.47
N VAL A 40 -40.72 -19.11 17.91
CA VAL A 40 -42.04 -18.98 18.54
C VAL A 40 -42.47 -20.26 19.26
N ALA A 41 -42.97 -20.13 20.50
CA ALA A 41 -43.91 -21.05 21.13
C ALA A 41 -44.83 -20.29 22.12
N SER A 42 -46.01 -20.86 22.38
CA SER A 42 -47.27 -20.18 22.65
C SER A 42 -47.81 -20.23 24.10
N ARG A 43 -48.56 -19.17 24.49
CA ARG A 43 -49.62 -19.08 25.56
C ARG A 43 -49.18 -19.06 27.06
N PRO A 44 -50.05 -18.67 28.03
CA PRO A 44 -50.85 -17.45 28.17
C PRO A 44 -50.77 -16.79 29.59
N LYS A 45 -51.45 -15.64 29.74
CA LYS A 45 -51.74 -14.79 30.93
C LYS A 45 -51.61 -15.40 32.35
N GLY A 46 -51.00 -14.62 33.26
CA GLY A 46 -51.13 -14.78 34.71
C GLY A 46 -50.44 -13.67 35.52
N GLU A 47 -51.26 -12.86 36.21
CA GLU A 47 -51.07 -12.19 37.50
C GLU A 47 -49.96 -11.17 37.81
N ILE A 48 -50.43 -10.13 38.50
CA ILE A 48 -49.75 -8.97 39.05
C ILE A 48 -49.15 -9.36 40.41
N PHE A 49 -47.85 -9.19 40.61
CA PHE A 49 -47.28 -8.92 41.93
C PHE A 49 -46.20 -7.85 41.83
N GLY A 50 -46.43 -6.75 42.55
CA GLY A 50 -45.50 -5.63 42.64
C GLY A 50 -44.27 -5.98 43.47
N VAL A 51 -43.10 -5.73 42.89
CA VAL A 51 -41.84 -5.58 43.65
C VAL A 51 -41.17 -4.30 43.15
N ARG A 52 -41.06 -3.31 44.04
CA ARG A 52 -40.28 -2.08 43.83
C ARG A 52 -38.82 -2.45 43.58
N ALA A 53 -38.31 -2.18 42.39
CA ALA A 53 -36.88 -2.19 42.09
C ALA A 53 -36.25 -0.84 42.48
N PRO A 54 -35.04 -0.82 43.07
CA PRO A 54 -34.38 0.41 43.48
C PRO A 54 -33.89 1.20 42.25
N THR A 55 -34.22 2.48 42.23
CA THR A 55 -33.76 3.46 41.25
C THR A 55 -32.26 3.74 41.38
N LYS A 56 -31.38 2.95 40.74
CA LYS A 56 -29.96 3.31 40.51
C LYS A 56 -29.36 2.60 39.28
N THR A 57 -29.76 2.95 38.05
CA THR A 57 -29.05 2.47 36.83
C THR A 57 -29.05 3.44 35.64
N LYS A 58 -29.26 4.75 35.82
CA LYS A 58 -29.13 5.72 34.70
C LYS A 58 -27.75 6.38 34.54
N ASP A 59 -26.88 6.34 35.56
CA ASP A 59 -25.57 7.02 35.48
C ASP A 59 -24.40 6.18 34.96
N PHE A 60 -24.55 4.86 34.87
CA PHE A 60 -23.46 3.98 34.42
C PHE A 60 -23.40 3.82 32.89
N CYS A 61 -24.54 3.92 32.19
CA CYS A 61 -24.60 3.73 30.74
C CYS A 61 -24.15 4.98 29.95
N VAL A 62 -24.38 6.19 30.50
CA VAL A 62 -24.02 7.46 29.85
C VAL A 62 -22.51 7.72 29.89
N LYS A 63 -21.82 7.31 30.97
CA LYS A 63 -20.35 7.44 31.07
C LYS A 63 -19.62 6.58 30.05
N ARG A 64 -20.05 5.33 29.84
CA ARG A 64 -19.40 4.41 28.88
C ARG A 64 -19.55 4.89 27.44
N HIS A 65 -20.73 5.43 27.09
CA HIS A 65 -20.96 6.05 25.78
C HIS A 65 -20.13 7.33 25.60
N ARG A 66 -20.12 8.25 26.57
CA ARG A 66 -19.28 9.47 26.48
C ARG A 66 -17.78 9.16 26.37
N LEU A 67 -17.29 8.16 27.10
CA LEU A 67 -15.90 7.72 27.03
C LEU A 67 -15.56 7.10 25.66
N ALA A 68 -16.46 6.27 25.10
CA ALA A 68 -16.28 5.71 23.76
C ALA A 68 -16.31 6.80 22.68
N PHE A 69 -17.24 7.76 22.76
CA PHE A 69 -17.29 8.90 21.84
C PHE A 69 -16.08 9.83 21.97
N ALA A 70 -15.57 10.05 23.18
CA ALA A 70 -14.37 10.85 23.41
C ALA A 70 -13.10 10.14 22.91
N ALA A 71 -12.99 8.82 23.15
CA ALA A 71 -11.89 7.99 22.65
C ALA A 71 -11.89 7.93 21.11
N CYS A 72 -13.06 7.74 20.49
CA CYS A 72 -13.22 7.78 19.03
C CYS A 72 -12.86 9.17 18.45
N ARG A 73 -13.36 10.26 19.04
CA ARG A 73 -12.97 11.62 18.63
C ARG A 73 -11.48 11.90 18.83
N PHE A 74 -10.87 11.36 19.89
CA PHE A 74 -9.44 11.47 20.12
C PHE A 74 -8.65 10.69 19.06
N GLN A 75 -9.03 9.44 18.77
CA GLN A 75 -8.43 8.60 17.74
C GLN A 75 -8.45 9.27 16.36
N VAL A 76 -9.60 9.77 15.91
CA VAL A 76 -9.76 10.47 14.62
C VAL A 76 -8.95 11.78 14.59
N LYS A 77 -8.87 12.51 15.71
CA LYS A 77 -8.04 13.72 15.81
C LYS A 77 -6.53 13.41 15.79
N THR A 78 -6.11 12.26 16.30
CA THR A 78 -4.68 11.86 16.29
C THR A 78 -4.22 11.34 14.93
N SER A 79 -5.06 10.62 14.18
CA SER A 79 -4.66 10.06 12.88
C SER A 79 -4.51 11.10 11.78
N GLN A 80 -5.42 12.08 11.73
CA GLN A 80 -5.34 13.23 10.81
C GLN A 80 -4.17 14.19 11.08
N LYS A 81 -3.41 13.98 12.16
CA LYS A 81 -2.20 14.73 12.50
C LYS A 81 -0.93 14.15 11.90
N VAL A 82 -0.92 12.96 11.30
CA VAL A 82 0.30 12.45 10.65
C VAL A 82 0.34 12.90 9.20
N LYS A 83 1.36 13.69 8.85
CA LYS A 83 1.60 14.25 7.52
C LYS A 83 2.69 13.45 6.84
N VAL A 84 2.35 12.84 5.71
CA VAL A 84 3.24 11.92 5.00
C VAL A 84 3.94 12.63 3.85
N PHE A 85 5.25 12.47 3.80
CA PHE A 85 6.14 12.88 2.71
C PHE A 85 6.70 11.59 2.08
N ASP A 86 6.18 11.24 0.90
CA ASP A 86 6.48 9.99 0.22
C ASP A 86 7.55 10.22 -0.86
N PHE A 87 8.76 9.74 -0.61
CA PHE A 87 9.91 9.80 -1.50
C PHE A 87 10.01 8.49 -2.28
N PHE A 88 10.29 8.59 -3.58
CA PHE A 88 10.23 7.45 -4.52
C PHE A 88 8.82 6.84 -4.54
N CYS A 89 7.80 7.70 -4.62
CA CYS A 89 6.41 7.32 -4.41
C CYS A 89 5.83 6.42 -5.52
N GLY A 90 6.49 6.32 -6.67
CA GLY A 90 6.05 5.55 -7.83
C GLY A 90 4.62 5.91 -8.22
N CYS A 91 3.80 4.87 -8.43
CA CYS A 91 2.37 5.06 -8.71
C CYS A 91 1.55 5.42 -7.47
N GLY A 92 2.13 5.42 -6.26
CA GLY A 92 1.48 5.82 -5.02
C GLY A 92 0.98 4.68 -4.13
N GLY A 93 1.55 3.46 -4.25
CA GLY A 93 1.14 2.33 -3.41
C GLY A 93 1.31 2.59 -1.91
N THR A 94 2.46 3.13 -1.51
CA THR A 94 2.75 3.52 -0.12
C THR A 94 1.85 4.65 0.35
N SER A 95 1.77 5.75 -0.41
CA SER A 95 0.84 6.85 -0.15
C SER A 95 -0.61 6.40 0.02
N LEU A 96 -1.10 5.49 -0.82
CA LEU A 96 -2.46 4.94 -0.73
C LEU A 96 -2.65 4.14 0.57
N GLY A 97 -1.71 3.26 0.91
CA GLY A 97 -1.77 2.48 2.15
C GLY A 97 -1.75 3.35 3.40
N LEU A 98 -0.83 4.31 3.47
CA LEU A 98 -0.75 5.25 4.59
C LEU A 98 -1.99 6.15 4.67
N ALA A 99 -2.57 6.56 3.54
CA ALA A 99 -3.84 7.28 3.52
C ALA A 99 -5.02 6.45 4.04
N ARG A 100 -5.01 5.13 3.78
CA ARG A 100 -5.99 4.16 4.30
C ARG A 100 -5.80 3.85 5.79
N ALA A 101 -4.59 4.03 6.30
CA ALA A 101 -4.31 4.08 7.73
C ALA A 101 -4.70 5.44 8.34
N GLU A 102 -5.56 6.23 7.69
CA GLU A 102 -6.02 7.56 8.12
C GLU A 102 -4.94 8.64 8.23
N MET A 103 -3.73 8.41 7.72
CA MET A 103 -2.71 9.46 7.61
C MET A 103 -3.00 10.37 6.41
N LYS A 104 -2.27 11.48 6.35
CA LYS A 104 -2.46 12.49 5.32
C LYS A 104 -1.19 12.72 4.50
N PRO A 105 -1.06 12.08 3.32
CA PRO A 105 -0.06 12.47 2.33
C PRO A 105 -0.18 13.95 2.00
N VAL A 106 0.96 14.64 1.97
CA VAL A 106 1.06 16.07 1.60
C VAL A 106 2.18 16.36 0.62
N PHE A 107 3.12 15.42 0.46
CA PHE A 107 4.21 15.53 -0.50
C PHE A 107 4.48 14.17 -1.12
N ALA A 108 4.76 14.17 -2.42
CA ALA A 108 5.14 12.98 -3.16
C ALA A 108 6.22 13.34 -4.19
N LEU A 109 7.32 12.59 -4.22
CA LEU A 109 8.43 12.76 -5.16
C LEU A 109 8.71 11.43 -5.87
N ASP A 110 8.76 11.44 -7.19
CA ASP A 110 9.30 10.35 -7.99
C ASP A 110 9.84 10.90 -9.30
N LYS A 111 10.74 10.18 -9.94
CA LYS A 111 11.31 10.57 -11.22
C LYS A 111 10.48 10.13 -12.43
N ASP A 112 9.73 9.03 -12.31
CA ASP A 112 9.02 8.43 -13.43
C ASP A 112 7.74 9.26 -13.71
N PRO A 113 7.68 10.03 -14.82
CA PRO A 113 6.53 10.85 -15.12
C PRO A 113 5.27 10.02 -15.41
N GLU A 114 5.39 8.77 -15.90
CA GLU A 114 4.25 7.87 -16.10
C GLU A 114 3.68 7.43 -14.75
N ALA A 115 4.54 7.09 -13.79
CA ALA A 115 4.14 6.72 -12.44
C ALA A 115 3.49 7.90 -11.71
N ILE A 116 4.06 9.10 -11.84
CA ILE A 116 3.48 10.33 -11.30
C ILE A 116 2.13 10.65 -11.94
N ALA A 117 1.94 10.41 -13.24
CA ALA A 117 0.64 10.58 -13.89
C ALA A 117 -0.41 9.64 -13.27
N THR A 118 -0.05 8.37 -13.03
CA THR A 118 -0.90 7.41 -12.31
C THR A 118 -1.18 7.86 -10.87
N PHE A 119 -0.16 8.32 -10.13
CA PHE A 119 -0.33 8.87 -8.78
C PHE A 119 -1.39 9.98 -8.79
N ARG A 120 -1.23 10.97 -9.69
CA ARG A 120 -2.15 12.11 -9.79
C ARG A 120 -3.57 11.66 -10.14
N ARG A 121 -3.71 10.72 -11.07
CA ARG A 121 -5.01 10.20 -11.51
C ARG A 121 -5.83 9.55 -10.40
N ASN A 122 -5.18 8.98 -9.39
CA ASN A 122 -5.84 8.24 -8.33
C ASN A 122 -5.89 9.00 -7.01
N LEU A 123 -4.78 9.57 -6.58
CA LEU A 123 -4.65 10.13 -5.23
C LEU A 123 -4.98 11.62 -5.14
N LEU A 124 -5.05 12.35 -6.26
CA LEU A 124 -5.42 13.77 -6.26
C LEU A 124 -6.89 14.06 -6.59
N ARG A 125 -7.67 13.07 -7.06
CA ARG A 125 -9.09 13.31 -7.41
C ARG A 125 -9.90 13.83 -6.24
N GLU A 126 -9.55 13.44 -5.02
CA GLU A 126 -10.24 13.84 -3.79
C GLU A 126 -9.35 14.66 -2.83
N ARG A 127 -8.04 14.72 -3.08
CA ARG A 127 -7.04 15.33 -2.18
C ARG A 127 -6.17 16.32 -2.94
N HIS A 128 -6.70 17.53 -3.13
CA HIS A 128 -6.02 18.62 -3.85
C HIS A 128 -4.78 19.18 -3.14
N ASP A 129 -4.43 18.67 -1.96
CA ASP A 129 -3.40 19.24 -1.08
C ASP A 129 -2.07 18.46 -1.05
N VAL A 130 -1.92 17.42 -1.88
CA VAL A 130 -0.64 16.74 -2.04
C VAL A 130 0.21 17.46 -3.10
N ARG A 131 1.38 17.96 -2.71
CA ARG A 131 2.36 18.50 -3.64
C ARG A 131 3.14 17.36 -4.29
N VAL A 132 2.86 17.12 -5.57
CA VAL A 132 3.47 16.04 -6.35
C VAL A 132 4.55 16.58 -7.29
N VAL A 133 5.78 16.09 -7.16
CA VAL A 133 6.95 16.52 -7.94
C VAL A 133 7.48 15.34 -8.77
N ALA A 134 7.63 15.56 -10.08
CA ALA A 134 8.26 14.62 -11.00
C ALA A 134 9.74 15.00 -11.18
N LYS A 135 10.64 14.49 -10.34
CA LYS A 135 12.07 14.82 -10.37
C LYS A 135 12.91 13.74 -9.68
N GLU A 136 14.14 13.57 -10.14
CA GLU A 136 15.20 12.86 -9.42
C GLU A 136 15.45 13.53 -8.06
N ILE A 137 15.77 12.74 -7.03
CA ILE A 137 15.92 13.24 -5.66
C ILE A 137 17.19 14.07 -5.51
N GLU A 138 18.24 13.68 -6.22
CA GLU A 138 19.57 14.29 -6.30
C GLU A 138 19.49 15.75 -6.77
N GLU A 139 18.49 16.05 -7.60
CA GLU A 139 18.26 17.39 -8.12
C GLU A 139 17.21 18.19 -7.33
N PHE A 140 16.70 17.64 -6.22
CA PHE A 140 15.63 18.23 -5.43
C PHE A 140 16.15 18.62 -4.04
N SER A 141 16.37 19.91 -3.82
CA SER A 141 16.91 20.38 -2.54
C SER A 141 15.93 20.16 -1.35
N PRO A 142 16.41 19.69 -0.19
CA PRO A 142 15.62 19.62 1.04
C PRO A 142 14.92 20.93 1.43
N LYS A 143 15.50 22.09 1.10
CA LYS A 143 14.90 23.42 1.36
C LYS A 143 13.54 23.57 0.66
N LYS A 144 13.29 22.87 -0.44
CA LYS A 144 12.04 22.97 -1.22
C LYS A 144 10.81 22.44 -0.47
N ILE A 145 10.98 21.60 0.55
CA ILE A 145 9.87 21.11 1.39
C ILE A 145 9.81 21.78 2.77
N GLN A 146 10.77 22.65 3.11
CA GLN A 146 10.87 23.28 4.43
C GLN A 146 9.58 24.00 4.86
N ARG A 147 8.97 24.78 3.95
CA ARG A 147 7.71 25.48 4.23
C ARG A 147 6.55 24.52 4.51
N LEU A 148 6.53 23.38 3.82
CA LEU A 148 5.48 22.37 3.98
C LEU A 148 5.62 21.67 5.34
N VAL A 149 6.85 21.26 5.70
CA VAL A 149 7.19 20.69 7.01
C VAL A 149 6.85 21.69 8.14
N ALA A 150 7.30 22.94 8.03
CA ALA A 150 7.03 23.98 9.03
C ALA A 150 5.52 24.25 9.19
N THR A 151 4.75 24.23 8.10
CA THR A 151 3.29 24.42 8.17
C THR A 151 2.60 23.23 8.82
N ALA A 152 3.01 22.00 8.49
CA ALA A 152 2.52 20.80 9.16
C ALA A 152 2.81 20.85 10.68
N ARG A 153 4.06 21.13 11.08
CA ARG A 153 4.45 21.23 12.50
C ARG A 153 3.70 22.34 13.23
N ARG A 154 3.53 23.53 12.64
CA ARG A 154 2.71 24.62 13.22
C ARG A 154 1.25 24.22 13.43
N GLY A 155 0.71 23.35 12.58
CA GLY A 155 -0.61 22.75 12.76
C GLY A 155 -0.68 21.65 13.82
N GLY A 156 0.41 21.42 14.58
CA GLY A 156 0.52 20.34 15.57
C GLY A 156 0.53 18.95 14.93
N SER A 157 0.96 18.85 13.66
CA SER A 157 1.08 17.57 12.96
C SER A 157 2.43 16.92 13.22
N VAL A 158 2.39 15.60 13.30
CA VAL A 158 3.53 14.69 13.24
C VAL A 158 3.95 14.51 11.79
N ILE A 159 5.24 14.39 11.53
CA ILE A 159 5.82 14.21 10.20
C ILE A 159 6.29 12.76 10.05
N LEU A 160 5.82 12.09 8.99
CA LEU A 160 6.32 10.78 8.56
C LEU A 160 7.02 10.96 7.20
N PHE A 161 8.28 10.54 7.13
CA PHE A 161 8.96 10.33 5.84
C PHE A 161 8.85 8.87 5.44
N ALA A 162 8.23 8.61 4.28
CA ALA A 162 8.22 7.30 3.67
C ALA A 162 9.21 7.28 2.50
N ALA A 163 10.03 6.24 2.36
CA ALA A 163 10.97 6.12 1.25
C ALA A 163 11.05 4.69 0.73
N CYS A 164 10.72 4.49 -0.55
CA CYS A 164 10.67 3.17 -1.20
C CYS A 164 11.60 3.16 -2.43
N ALA A 165 12.89 3.43 -2.21
CA ALA A 165 13.85 3.66 -3.28
C ALA A 165 14.04 2.42 -4.19
N PRO A 166 14.10 2.59 -5.52
CA PRO A 166 14.37 1.50 -6.44
C PRO A 166 15.76 0.91 -6.22
N CYS A 167 15.81 -0.37 -5.84
CA CYS A 167 17.02 -1.02 -5.35
C CYS A 167 17.49 -2.15 -6.29
N GLN A 168 17.51 -1.86 -7.59
CA GLN A 168 17.91 -2.79 -8.65
C GLN A 168 19.26 -3.49 -8.43
N PRO A 169 20.34 -2.82 -7.93
CA PRO A 169 21.61 -3.51 -7.75
C PRO A 169 21.59 -4.61 -6.69
N PHE A 170 20.65 -4.56 -5.74
CA PHE A 170 20.59 -5.45 -4.58
C PHE A 170 19.63 -6.63 -4.76
N THR A 171 19.14 -6.84 -5.98
CA THR A 171 18.31 -7.99 -6.31
C THR A 171 19.19 -9.24 -6.49
N LYS A 172 18.69 -10.40 -6.07
CA LYS A 172 19.38 -11.69 -6.27
C LYS A 172 19.71 -12.02 -7.74
N GLN A 173 19.04 -11.33 -8.68
CA GLN A 173 19.19 -11.53 -10.12
C GLN A 173 20.34 -10.70 -10.72
N ASN A 174 20.87 -9.72 -9.98
CA ASN A 174 22.04 -8.97 -10.41
C ASN A 174 23.31 -9.65 -9.88
N THR A 175 23.95 -10.47 -10.71
CA THR A 175 25.23 -11.14 -10.41
C THR A 175 26.45 -10.41 -10.97
N ILE A 176 26.25 -9.31 -11.72
CA ILE A 176 27.28 -8.71 -12.58
C ILE A 176 27.69 -7.30 -12.10
N HIS A 177 26.83 -6.56 -11.39
CA HIS A 177 27.13 -5.18 -10.94
C HIS A 177 27.08 -5.06 -9.41
N SER A 178 28.07 -5.66 -8.74
CA SER A 178 28.40 -5.40 -7.32
C SER A 178 29.58 -4.42 -7.20
N GLY A 179 29.62 -3.40 -8.06
CA GLY A 179 30.63 -2.34 -7.99
C GLY A 179 30.20 -1.26 -6.99
N LYS A 180 31.17 -0.68 -6.26
CA LYS A 180 30.96 0.47 -5.37
C LYS A 180 30.47 1.74 -6.09
N ASP A 181 30.52 1.75 -7.43
CA ASP A 181 30.28 2.92 -8.28
C ASP A 181 28.89 2.93 -8.94
N ASP A 182 27.97 2.04 -8.55
CA ASP A 182 26.60 2.10 -9.07
C ASP A 182 25.85 3.28 -8.41
N PRO A 183 25.44 4.32 -9.17
CA PRO A 183 24.77 5.50 -8.63
C PRO A 183 23.50 5.16 -7.86
N ARG A 184 22.89 3.98 -8.08
CA ARG A 184 21.70 3.53 -7.34
C ARG A 184 22.00 3.12 -5.90
N PHE A 185 23.27 3.02 -5.50
CA PHE A 185 23.66 2.93 -4.08
C PHE A 185 23.40 4.26 -3.34
N SER A 186 23.34 5.40 -4.04
CA SER A 186 23.19 6.73 -3.43
C SER A 186 21.77 7.10 -3.02
N LEU A 187 20.73 6.40 -3.48
CA LEU A 187 19.35 6.86 -3.23
C LEU A 187 18.95 6.83 -1.74
N LEU A 188 19.54 5.91 -0.96
CA LEU A 188 19.44 5.92 0.51
C LEU A 188 20.36 6.96 1.14
N GLU A 189 21.38 7.45 0.43
CA GLU A 189 22.21 8.57 0.85
C GLU A 189 21.47 9.89 0.67
N ASP A 190 20.79 10.07 -0.46
CA ASP A 190 20.08 11.32 -0.79
C ASP A 190 18.96 11.61 0.21
N ILE A 191 18.25 10.57 0.68
CA ILE A 191 17.22 10.75 1.72
C ILE A 191 17.83 11.20 3.06
N ARG A 192 19.09 10.88 3.38
CA ARG A 192 19.76 11.30 4.64
C ARG A 192 19.85 12.82 4.75
N GLU A 193 20.01 13.52 3.63
CA GLU A 193 20.01 14.99 3.64
C GLU A 193 18.66 15.55 4.05
N PHE A 194 17.56 14.95 3.59
CA PHE A 194 16.21 15.35 4.00
C PHE A 194 15.94 15.00 5.47
N ILE A 195 16.38 13.82 5.92
CA ILE A 195 16.26 13.38 7.30
C ILE A 195 16.99 14.36 8.22
N SER A 196 18.25 14.69 7.91
CA SER A 196 19.06 15.61 8.73
C SER A 196 18.50 17.03 8.73
N ALA A 197 17.98 17.50 7.59
CA ALA A 197 17.43 18.85 7.46
C ALA A 197 16.08 19.04 8.19
N HIS A 198 15.22 18.02 8.23
CA HIS A 198 13.84 18.17 8.69
C HIS A 198 13.46 17.34 9.91
N LYS A 199 14.30 16.37 10.29
CA LYS A 199 14.14 15.48 11.44
C LYS A 199 12.70 15.00 11.60
N PRO A 200 12.15 14.24 10.63
CA PRO A 200 10.76 13.76 10.70
C PRO A 200 10.54 12.94 11.99
N ASP A 201 9.33 12.98 12.55
CA ASP A 201 9.07 12.28 13.81
C ASP A 201 9.05 10.76 13.65
N TYR A 202 8.79 10.29 12.42
CA TYR A 202 8.86 8.89 12.00
C TYR A 202 9.52 8.73 10.63
N LEU A 203 10.15 7.57 10.42
CA LEU A 203 10.49 7.05 9.11
C LEU A 203 9.84 5.71 8.85
N PHE A 204 9.47 5.48 7.59
CA PHE A 204 9.08 4.18 7.06
C PHE A 204 9.84 3.91 5.76
N ILE A 205 10.73 2.92 5.77
CA ILE A 205 11.54 2.56 4.61
C ILE A 205 11.23 1.12 4.21
N GLU A 206 10.88 0.91 2.94
CA GLU A 206 10.69 -0.41 2.36
C GLU A 206 11.74 -0.65 1.29
N ASN A 207 12.31 -1.86 1.27
CA ASN A 207 13.31 -2.23 0.29
C ASN A 207 13.42 -3.75 0.03
N VAL A 208 14.26 -4.15 -0.92
CA VAL A 208 14.54 -5.55 -1.24
C VAL A 208 15.37 -6.22 -0.13
N PRO A 209 15.22 -7.54 0.09
CA PRO A 209 15.95 -8.24 1.15
C PRO A 209 17.47 -8.23 1.06
N GLY A 210 18.02 -7.94 -0.13
CA GLY A 210 19.48 -7.84 -0.33
C GLY A 210 20.11 -6.68 0.43
N LEU A 211 19.33 -5.67 0.84
CA LEU A 211 19.83 -4.51 1.59
C LEU A 211 20.48 -4.91 2.92
N LEU A 212 19.94 -5.92 3.61
CA LEU A 212 20.46 -6.41 4.89
C LEU A 212 21.84 -7.08 4.77
N LYS A 213 22.23 -7.53 3.57
CA LYS A 213 23.51 -8.24 3.35
C LYS A 213 24.69 -7.30 3.13
N GLN A 214 24.48 -6.01 3.31
CA GLN A 214 25.52 -5.00 3.12
C GLN A 214 26.49 -4.97 4.29
N ARG A 215 27.68 -4.45 4.01
CA ARG A 215 28.69 -4.16 5.02
C ARG A 215 28.22 -2.98 5.90
N PRO A 216 28.78 -2.81 7.12
CA PRO A 216 28.45 -1.67 7.98
C PRO A 216 28.70 -0.29 7.34
N ASP A 217 29.64 -0.18 6.40
CA ASP A 217 29.91 1.04 5.62
C ASP A 217 28.99 1.20 4.39
N GLY A 218 28.05 0.28 4.21
CA GLY A 218 27.05 0.30 3.13
C GLY A 218 25.89 1.27 3.38
N PRO A 219 25.01 1.44 2.38
CA PRO A 219 23.82 2.29 2.48
C PRO A 219 22.98 2.12 3.76
N LEU A 220 22.74 0.88 4.21
CA LEU A 220 21.96 0.64 5.42
C LEU A 220 22.69 1.14 6.68
N GLY A 221 23.95 0.79 6.88
CA GLY A 221 24.70 1.20 8.07
C GLY A 221 24.95 2.72 8.12
N LYS A 222 25.11 3.38 6.97
CA LYS A 222 25.17 4.85 6.89
C LYS A 222 23.84 5.53 7.21
N LEU A 223 22.73 4.91 6.82
CA LEU A 223 21.40 5.37 7.21
C LEU A 223 21.21 5.22 8.72
N GLU A 224 21.52 4.06 9.31
CA GLU A 224 21.44 3.82 10.76
C GLU A 224 22.30 4.82 11.55
N LYS A 225 23.54 5.05 11.11
CA LYS A 225 24.40 6.10 11.68
C LYS A 225 23.78 7.49 11.58
N CYS A 226 23.17 7.82 10.44
CA CYS A 226 22.48 9.11 10.28
C CYS A 226 21.26 9.25 11.22
N LEU A 227 20.54 8.16 11.49
CA LEU A 227 19.45 8.14 12.45
C LEU A 227 19.98 8.37 13.88
N ASP A 228 21.05 7.68 14.27
CA ASP A 228 21.70 7.89 15.57
C ASP A 228 22.18 9.33 15.74
N GLU A 229 22.93 9.87 14.77
CA GLU A 229 23.44 11.25 14.78
C GLU A 229 22.33 12.31 14.83
N ASN A 230 21.13 11.98 14.36
CA ASN A 230 19.99 12.89 14.40
C ASN A 230 19.09 12.72 15.64
N GLY A 231 19.38 11.75 16.53
CA GLY A 231 18.69 11.55 17.80
C GLY A 231 17.43 10.69 17.71
N TYR A 232 17.36 9.76 16.76
CA TYR A 232 16.30 8.75 16.75
C TYR A 232 16.56 7.69 17.80
N HIS A 233 15.49 7.07 18.30
CA HIS A 233 15.62 5.84 19.07
C HIS A 233 16.06 4.69 18.16
N GLU A 234 16.53 3.59 18.77
CA GLU A 234 16.94 2.38 18.07
C GLU A 234 15.89 1.98 17.01
N PRO A 235 16.26 1.96 15.72
CA PRO A 235 15.31 1.66 14.65
C PRO A 235 14.96 0.17 14.65
N ALA A 236 13.69 -0.15 14.43
CA ALA A 236 13.28 -1.52 14.19
C ALA A 236 13.38 -1.85 12.70
N SER A 237 14.16 -2.88 12.36
CA SER A 237 14.34 -3.32 10.98
C SER A 237 14.33 -4.84 10.83
N GLY A 238 14.01 -5.34 9.63
CA GLY A 238 13.97 -6.77 9.39
C GLY A 238 13.43 -7.18 8.02
N ILE A 239 13.55 -8.47 7.70
CA ILE A 239 12.92 -9.06 6.51
C ILE A 239 11.54 -9.61 6.87
N ILE A 240 10.51 -9.01 6.29
CA ILE A 240 9.13 -9.48 6.42
C ILE A 240 8.66 -10.21 5.16
N ALA A 241 7.59 -11.00 5.30
CA ALA A 241 6.85 -11.57 4.18
C ALA A 241 5.45 -10.93 4.11
N ALA A 242 5.08 -10.35 2.97
CA ALA A 242 3.82 -9.60 2.83
C ALA A 242 2.57 -10.46 3.11
N GLN A 243 2.61 -11.76 2.77
CA GLN A 243 1.55 -12.72 3.09
C GLN A 243 1.29 -12.88 4.58
N ASP A 244 2.28 -12.61 5.42
CA ASP A 244 2.13 -12.66 6.87
C ASP A 244 1.24 -11.52 7.41
N TYR A 245 0.90 -10.56 6.54
CA TYR A 245 0.08 -9.38 6.82
C TYR A 245 -1.13 -9.28 5.87
N GLY A 246 -1.59 -10.41 5.32
CA GLY A 246 -2.81 -10.49 4.50
C GLY A 246 -2.64 -10.09 3.03
N VAL A 247 -1.42 -9.82 2.56
CA VAL A 247 -1.21 -9.62 1.10
C VAL A 247 -1.24 -10.99 0.42
N PRO A 248 -2.02 -11.22 -0.66
CA PRO A 248 -2.18 -12.53 -1.31
C PRO A 248 -0.96 -12.94 -2.17
N GLN A 249 0.26 -12.76 -1.65
CA GLN A 249 1.50 -12.85 -2.40
C GLN A 249 2.71 -13.20 -1.53
N ARG A 250 3.51 -14.16 -2.01
CA ARG A 250 4.86 -14.50 -1.52
C ARG A 250 5.89 -13.42 -1.88
N ARG A 251 5.84 -12.29 -1.18
CA ARG A 251 6.75 -11.14 -1.37
C ARG A 251 7.54 -10.87 -0.10
N ARG A 252 8.86 -11.05 -0.13
CA ARG A 252 9.74 -10.71 0.99
C ARG A 252 10.39 -9.35 0.78
N ARG A 253 10.44 -8.53 1.84
CA ARG A 253 10.98 -7.17 1.81
C ARG A 253 11.70 -6.85 3.10
N PHE A 254 12.79 -6.09 2.96
CA PHE A 254 13.37 -5.38 4.08
C PHE A 254 12.45 -4.20 4.42
N VAL A 255 12.25 -3.98 5.71
CA VAL A 255 11.54 -2.83 6.24
C VAL A 255 12.33 -2.25 7.39
N LEU A 256 12.29 -0.92 7.52
CA LEU A 256 12.82 -0.18 8.66
C LEU A 256 11.80 0.87 9.08
N VAL A 257 11.53 0.91 10.39
CA VAL A 257 10.78 1.98 11.04
C VAL A 257 11.65 2.61 12.12
N ALA A 258 11.62 3.94 12.19
CA ALA A 258 12.36 4.70 13.19
C ALA A 258 11.47 5.82 13.75
N SER A 259 11.71 6.21 15.00
CA SER A 259 10.93 7.24 15.68
C SER A 259 11.78 8.14 16.58
N HIS A 260 11.39 9.42 16.66
CA HIS A 260 11.83 10.33 17.71
C HIS A 260 10.99 10.25 18.99
N LEU A 261 9.85 9.57 18.96
CA LEU A 261 8.84 9.59 20.03
C LEU A 261 8.91 8.35 20.94
N GLY A 262 10.06 7.67 20.99
CA GLY A 262 10.28 6.42 21.72
C GLY A 262 10.74 5.27 20.84
N ALA A 263 11.11 4.16 21.49
CA ALA A 263 11.44 2.91 20.82
C ALA A 263 10.19 2.32 20.15
N ILE A 264 10.32 1.94 18.89
CA ILE A 264 9.25 1.35 18.06
C ILE A 264 9.67 -0.05 17.64
N GLU A 265 8.70 -0.95 17.44
CA GLU A 265 8.93 -2.31 16.94
C GLU A 265 8.36 -2.48 15.53
N LEU A 266 8.61 -3.63 14.90
CA LEU A 266 7.88 -4.01 13.70
C LEU A 266 6.52 -4.61 14.10
N PRO A 267 5.44 -4.40 13.31
CA PRO A 267 4.15 -5.01 13.59
C PRO A 267 4.26 -6.54 13.54
N LYS A 268 3.59 -7.21 14.49
CA LYS A 268 3.55 -8.67 14.55
C LYS A 268 2.83 -9.24 13.32
N PRO A 269 3.33 -10.34 12.73
CA PRO A 269 2.60 -11.12 11.74
C PRO A 269 1.19 -11.52 12.20
N THR A 270 0.20 -11.40 11.33
CA THR A 270 -1.20 -11.71 11.65
C THR A 270 -1.74 -12.93 10.91
N HIS A 271 -1.19 -13.27 9.73
CA HIS A 271 -1.70 -14.33 8.86
C HIS A 271 -0.78 -15.54 8.77
N GLY A 272 -1.34 -16.75 8.73
CA GLY A 272 -0.63 -18.02 8.62
C GLY A 272 -0.77 -18.92 9.87
N PRO A 273 -0.27 -20.17 9.81
CA PRO A 273 -0.49 -21.16 10.86
C PRO A 273 -0.05 -20.66 12.24
N GLY A 274 -0.93 -20.81 13.24
CA GLY A 274 -0.66 -20.42 14.63
C GLY A 274 -0.74 -18.92 14.91
N ARG A 275 -1.33 -18.12 14.00
CA ARG A 275 -1.55 -16.67 14.17
C ARG A 275 -3.05 -16.35 14.22
N GLU A 276 -3.37 -15.07 14.41
CA GLU A 276 -4.76 -14.56 14.50
C GLU A 276 -5.62 -15.01 13.32
N TYR A 277 -5.09 -14.88 12.10
CA TYR A 277 -5.69 -15.42 10.88
C TYR A 277 -4.90 -16.68 10.48
N PRO A 278 -5.40 -17.90 10.74
CA PRO A 278 -4.62 -19.13 10.60
C PRO A 278 -4.28 -19.50 9.14
N SER A 279 -4.91 -18.84 8.17
CA SER A 279 -4.75 -19.07 6.74
C SER A 279 -4.11 -17.85 6.05
N TYR A 280 -3.47 -18.10 4.90
CA TYR A 280 -3.00 -17.04 4.02
C TYR A 280 -4.05 -16.70 2.96
N GLU A 281 -4.15 -15.43 2.60
CA GLU A 281 -4.91 -14.99 1.43
C GLU A 281 -4.34 -15.60 0.14
N THR A 282 -5.23 -16.06 -0.73
CA THR A 282 -4.89 -16.84 -1.92
C THR A 282 -5.19 -16.08 -3.22
N VAL A 283 -4.71 -16.63 -4.34
CA VAL A 283 -5.07 -16.13 -5.68
C VAL A 283 -6.59 -16.23 -5.89
N ARG A 284 -7.25 -17.27 -5.37
CA ARG A 284 -8.70 -17.44 -5.46
C ARG A 284 -9.45 -16.33 -4.73
N ASP A 285 -9.03 -15.99 -3.52
CA ASP A 285 -9.67 -14.95 -2.70
C ASP A 285 -9.61 -13.57 -3.36
N THR A 286 -8.61 -13.36 -4.22
CA THR A 286 -8.35 -12.05 -4.84
C THR A 286 -8.90 -11.91 -6.25
N ILE A 287 -8.68 -12.91 -7.12
CA ILE A 287 -9.01 -12.83 -8.56
C ILE A 287 -9.91 -13.99 -9.03
N GLY A 288 -10.46 -14.79 -8.11
CA GLY A 288 -11.34 -15.93 -8.43
C GLY A 288 -12.79 -15.54 -8.71
N ASP A 289 -13.20 -14.33 -8.38
CA ASP A 289 -14.51 -13.78 -8.71
C ASP A 289 -14.59 -13.41 -10.20
N MET A 290 -15.33 -14.21 -10.95
CA MET A 290 -15.46 -14.07 -12.41
C MET A 290 -16.46 -12.99 -12.83
N GLU A 291 -17.32 -12.51 -11.93
CA GLU A 291 -18.15 -11.32 -12.21
C GLU A 291 -17.29 -10.06 -12.12
N LYS A 292 -16.41 -10.03 -11.12
CA LYS A 292 -15.47 -8.94 -10.90
C LYS A 292 -14.30 -8.93 -11.88
N TYR A 293 -13.80 -10.11 -12.26
CA TYR A 293 -12.73 -10.29 -13.25
C TYR A 293 -13.18 -11.28 -14.34
N PRO A 294 -13.99 -10.81 -15.32
CA PRO A 294 -14.46 -11.65 -16.42
C PRO A 294 -13.34 -12.33 -17.20
N PRO A 295 -13.58 -13.48 -17.84
CA PRO A 295 -12.58 -14.13 -18.67
C PRO A 295 -12.03 -13.23 -19.78
N LEU A 296 -10.74 -13.38 -20.08
CA LEU A 296 -10.07 -12.77 -21.22
C LEU A 296 -9.27 -13.83 -21.98
N LYS A 297 -9.14 -13.65 -23.29
CA LYS A 297 -8.10 -14.35 -24.08
C LYS A 297 -6.78 -13.57 -24.03
N ALA A 298 -5.69 -14.22 -24.41
CA ALA A 298 -4.40 -13.56 -24.55
C ALA A 298 -4.49 -12.38 -25.54
N GLY A 299 -4.04 -11.19 -25.11
CA GLY A 299 -4.08 -9.98 -25.91
C GLY A 299 -5.39 -9.18 -25.86
N GLU A 300 -6.43 -9.69 -25.21
CA GLU A 300 -7.71 -9.00 -25.08
C GLU A 300 -7.69 -7.93 -23.98
N THR A 301 -8.65 -7.00 -24.08
CA THR A 301 -8.92 -5.94 -23.11
C THR A 301 -10.40 -5.91 -22.84
N HIS A 302 -10.80 -5.92 -21.57
CA HIS A 302 -12.18 -5.72 -21.18
C HIS A 302 -12.59 -4.26 -21.45
N PRO A 303 -13.76 -4.01 -22.05
CA PRO A 303 -14.17 -2.65 -22.43
C PRO A 303 -14.46 -1.75 -21.22
N GLU A 304 -14.96 -2.32 -20.11
CA GLU A 304 -15.50 -1.54 -18.99
C GLU A 304 -14.62 -1.54 -17.74
N ILE A 305 -13.75 -2.55 -17.58
CA ILE A 305 -12.98 -2.72 -16.34
C ILE A 305 -11.60 -2.11 -16.55
N PRO A 306 -11.25 -1.03 -15.82
CA PRO A 306 -9.98 -0.33 -16.04
C PRO A 306 -8.79 -1.27 -15.88
N ASN A 307 -7.87 -1.22 -16.85
CA ASN A 307 -6.65 -2.04 -16.88
C ASN A 307 -6.88 -3.56 -16.90
N HIS A 308 -8.09 -4.07 -17.10
CA HIS A 308 -8.29 -5.51 -17.29
C HIS A 308 -7.91 -5.91 -18.71
N ARG A 309 -6.59 -6.03 -18.91
CA ARG A 309 -5.93 -6.25 -20.19
C ARG A 309 -4.85 -7.31 -20.06
N ALA A 310 -4.90 -8.30 -20.93
CA ALA A 310 -3.90 -9.37 -21.00
C ALA A 310 -2.84 -9.07 -22.08
N ALA A 311 -1.60 -9.49 -21.85
CA ALA A 311 -0.57 -9.44 -22.86
C ALA A 311 -0.87 -10.43 -24.01
N ARG A 312 -0.48 -10.07 -25.24
CA ARG A 312 -0.48 -11.01 -26.37
C ARG A 312 0.56 -12.10 -26.12
N LEU A 313 0.24 -13.33 -26.52
CA LEU A 313 1.15 -14.47 -26.47
C LEU A 313 1.40 -14.98 -27.89
N SER A 314 2.60 -15.50 -28.14
CA SER A 314 2.88 -16.25 -29.36
C SER A 314 2.18 -17.61 -29.31
N GLU A 315 1.92 -18.21 -30.47
CA GLU A 315 1.36 -19.57 -30.56
C GLU A 315 2.16 -20.58 -29.74
N ARG A 316 3.49 -20.48 -29.75
CA ARG A 316 4.35 -21.34 -28.93
C ARG A 316 4.09 -21.18 -27.43
N ASN A 317 3.86 -19.96 -26.95
CA ASN A 317 3.57 -19.71 -25.52
C ASN A 317 2.12 -20.10 -25.15
N LEU A 318 1.17 -20.00 -26.08
CA LEU A 318 -0.17 -20.54 -25.90
C LEU A 318 -0.13 -22.07 -25.82
N ALA A 319 0.61 -22.73 -26.71
CA ALA A 319 0.82 -24.17 -26.67
C ALA A 319 1.42 -24.63 -25.34
N ARG A 320 2.41 -23.88 -24.81
CA ARG A 320 2.97 -24.13 -23.47
C ARG A 320 1.92 -24.05 -22.36
N LEU A 321 1.08 -23.01 -22.35
CA LEU A 321 0.01 -22.88 -21.35
C LEU A 321 -1.02 -24.01 -21.45
N ARG A 322 -1.41 -24.42 -22.66
CA ARG A 322 -2.34 -25.54 -22.88
C ARG A 322 -1.78 -26.86 -22.39
N ASN A 323 -0.46 -27.05 -22.48
CA ASN A 323 0.27 -28.20 -21.94
C ASN A 323 0.72 -27.99 -20.48
N THR A 324 0.27 -26.94 -19.81
CA THR A 324 0.50 -26.72 -18.37
C THR A 324 -0.84 -26.86 -17.67
N PRO A 325 -1.10 -27.98 -16.96
CA PRO A 325 -2.37 -28.19 -16.26
C PRO A 325 -2.70 -27.06 -15.28
N GLU A 326 -3.98 -26.92 -14.95
CA GLU A 326 -4.46 -25.93 -13.97
C GLU A 326 -3.71 -26.07 -12.64
N GLY A 327 -3.21 -24.94 -12.11
CA GLY A 327 -2.42 -24.92 -10.87
C GLY A 327 -1.01 -25.54 -10.97
N GLU A 328 -0.61 -26.06 -12.13
CA GLU A 328 0.73 -26.56 -12.33
C GLU A 328 1.68 -25.46 -12.77
N MET A 329 2.89 -25.55 -12.21
CA MET A 329 3.90 -24.51 -12.36
C MET A 329 5.04 -24.95 -13.27
N ARG A 330 5.20 -26.26 -13.47
CA ARG A 330 6.40 -26.84 -14.10
C ARG A 330 6.16 -27.19 -15.55
N ARG A 331 7.24 -27.08 -16.31
CA ARG A 331 7.36 -27.50 -17.71
C ARG A 331 7.39 -29.03 -17.91
N ASP A 332 7.32 -29.80 -16.83
CA ASP A 332 7.47 -31.27 -16.86
C ASP A 332 6.36 -31.94 -17.69
N PHE A 333 5.25 -31.25 -17.89
CA PHE A 333 4.11 -31.69 -18.69
C PHE A 333 4.24 -31.36 -20.19
N TRP A 334 5.31 -30.66 -20.59
CA TRP A 334 5.48 -30.20 -21.96
C TRP A 334 6.12 -31.28 -22.83
N PRO A 335 5.59 -31.48 -24.05
CA PRO A 335 6.31 -32.14 -25.13
C PRO A 335 7.69 -31.53 -25.37
N GLU A 336 8.65 -32.34 -25.83
CA GLU A 336 10.06 -31.96 -25.99
C GLU A 336 10.22 -30.70 -26.86
N GLU A 337 9.43 -30.56 -27.92
CA GLU A 337 9.45 -29.43 -28.84
C GLU A 337 9.06 -28.08 -28.20
N LEU A 338 8.30 -28.10 -27.10
CA LEU A 338 7.92 -26.91 -26.37
C LEU A 338 8.98 -26.50 -25.33
N GLN A 339 9.87 -27.40 -24.95
CA GLN A 339 10.95 -27.14 -24.00
C GLN A 339 12.00 -26.20 -24.61
N LEU A 340 12.66 -25.41 -23.76
CA LEU A 340 13.77 -24.54 -24.18
C LEU A 340 15.07 -25.34 -24.21
N PRO A 341 15.93 -25.15 -25.24
CA PRO A 341 17.21 -25.86 -25.33
C PRO A 341 18.12 -25.69 -24.10
N CYS A 342 18.01 -24.56 -23.40
CA CYS A 342 18.82 -24.29 -22.20
C CYS A 342 18.44 -25.17 -21.00
N TYR A 343 17.26 -25.79 -20.97
CA TYR A 343 16.79 -26.57 -19.83
C TYR A 343 17.57 -27.87 -19.60
N SER A 344 18.15 -28.46 -20.65
CA SER A 344 19.03 -29.62 -20.51
C SER A 344 20.34 -29.29 -19.77
N LYS A 345 20.72 -28.01 -19.71
CA LYS A 345 21.99 -27.53 -19.13
C LYS A 345 21.78 -26.63 -17.90
N TYR A 346 20.53 -26.38 -17.50
CA TYR A 346 20.20 -25.44 -16.43
C TYR A 346 19.03 -25.92 -15.57
N GLY A 347 19.34 -26.28 -14.32
CA GLY A 347 18.37 -26.78 -13.33
C GLY A 347 17.58 -25.69 -12.58
N GLY A 348 17.79 -24.41 -12.88
CA GLY A 348 17.08 -23.30 -12.26
C GLY A 348 15.82 -22.88 -13.02
N HIS A 349 15.04 -21.96 -12.43
CA HIS A 349 13.88 -21.32 -13.07
C HIS A 349 12.91 -22.33 -13.72
N THR A 350 12.68 -23.46 -13.05
CA THR A 350 11.91 -24.60 -13.55
C THR A 350 10.42 -24.32 -13.74
N ASP A 351 9.97 -23.21 -13.20
CA ASP A 351 8.58 -22.82 -13.14
C ASP A 351 8.25 -21.54 -13.91
N VAL A 352 9.21 -21.00 -14.68
CA VAL A 352 8.91 -19.93 -15.64
C VAL A 352 7.90 -20.47 -16.67
N TYR A 353 6.99 -19.61 -17.14
CA TYR A 353 5.84 -19.97 -17.97
C TYR A 353 4.72 -20.75 -17.27
N GLY A 354 4.90 -21.09 -15.99
CA GLY A 354 3.89 -21.80 -15.20
C GLY A 354 2.66 -20.96 -14.87
N ARG A 355 1.57 -21.65 -14.53
CA ARG A 355 0.33 -21.06 -14.01
C ARG A 355 0.45 -20.79 -12.51
N MET A 356 -0.27 -19.78 -12.02
CA MET A 356 -0.49 -19.63 -10.59
C MET A 356 -1.42 -20.74 -10.07
N ARG A 357 -1.35 -21.01 -8.76
CA ARG A 357 -2.30 -21.90 -8.06
C ARG A 357 -3.40 -21.05 -7.45
N TRP A 358 -4.64 -21.53 -7.55
CA TRP A 358 -5.78 -20.88 -6.92
C TRP A 358 -5.64 -20.84 -5.40
N ASP A 359 -5.42 -22.01 -4.78
CA ASP A 359 -5.46 -22.19 -3.32
C ASP A 359 -4.07 -21.97 -2.69
N ALA A 360 -3.33 -20.98 -3.20
CA ALA A 360 -2.05 -20.55 -2.66
C ALA A 360 -1.85 -19.04 -2.87
N PRO A 361 -1.00 -18.38 -2.07
CA PRO A 361 -0.60 -17.00 -2.36
C PRO A 361 0.13 -16.92 -3.70
N ALA A 362 -0.06 -15.80 -4.41
CA ALA A 362 0.62 -15.55 -5.67
C ALA A 362 2.14 -15.54 -5.51
N THR A 363 2.86 -15.79 -6.59
CA THR A 363 4.31 -15.51 -6.60
C THR A 363 4.57 -14.02 -6.45
N GLY A 364 5.72 -13.64 -5.88
CA GLY A 364 6.18 -12.26 -5.83
C GLY A 364 6.08 -11.57 -7.21
N LEU A 365 5.24 -10.55 -7.33
CA LEU A 365 5.02 -9.79 -8.56
C LEU A 365 6.23 -8.89 -8.84
N THR A 366 6.81 -9.06 -10.02
CA THR A 366 7.96 -8.28 -10.50
C THR A 366 7.51 -7.20 -11.49
N THR A 367 8.44 -6.40 -12.00
CA THR A 367 8.16 -5.34 -12.99
C THR A 367 7.63 -5.86 -14.33
N ARG A 368 7.69 -7.17 -14.56
CA ARG A 368 7.12 -7.86 -15.73
C ARG A 368 6.07 -8.89 -15.32
N CYS A 369 5.30 -8.59 -14.27
CA CYS A 369 4.29 -9.47 -13.66
C CYS A 369 3.13 -9.90 -14.57
N ILE A 370 3.03 -9.36 -15.79
CA ILE A 370 2.05 -9.76 -16.81
C ILE A 370 2.68 -10.56 -17.97
N SER A 371 4.00 -10.81 -17.90
CA SER A 371 4.74 -11.53 -18.92
C SER A 371 4.90 -12.98 -18.51
N LEU A 372 4.36 -13.89 -19.31
CA LEU A 372 4.46 -15.34 -19.05
C LEU A 372 5.91 -15.83 -18.94
N SER A 373 6.85 -15.21 -19.68
CA SER A 373 8.26 -15.65 -19.74
C SER A 373 9.15 -15.09 -18.62
N ASN A 374 8.62 -14.24 -17.73
CA ASN A 374 9.40 -13.59 -16.67
C ASN A 374 9.06 -14.07 -15.26
N GLY A 375 8.25 -15.11 -15.14
CA GLY A 375 7.91 -15.74 -13.87
C GLY A 375 6.69 -16.66 -14.00
N ARG A 376 6.12 -17.02 -12.85
CA ARG A 376 4.89 -17.81 -12.73
C ARG A 376 3.67 -16.89 -12.77
N PHE A 377 3.44 -16.29 -13.93
CA PHE A 377 2.39 -15.29 -14.11
C PHE A 377 1.25 -15.76 -15.03
N GLY A 378 1.18 -17.06 -15.34
CA GLY A 378 0.02 -17.65 -16.03
C GLY A 378 -1.22 -17.57 -15.16
N HIS A 379 -2.36 -17.21 -15.74
CA HIS A 379 -3.64 -17.30 -15.05
C HIS A 379 -3.91 -18.77 -14.65
N PRO A 380 -4.45 -19.06 -13.45
CA PRO A 380 -4.59 -20.44 -12.97
C PRO A 380 -5.33 -21.38 -13.93
N LYS A 381 -6.37 -20.88 -14.61
CA LYS A 381 -7.19 -21.63 -15.58
C LYS A 381 -7.09 -21.16 -17.05
N GLN A 382 -7.25 -19.87 -17.32
CA GLN A 382 -7.32 -19.29 -18.67
C GLN A 382 -5.98 -19.32 -19.43
N ASP A 383 -5.97 -19.51 -20.75
CA ASP A 383 -4.76 -19.57 -21.60
C ASP A 383 -4.13 -18.19 -21.86
N ARG A 384 -3.76 -17.50 -20.78
CA ARG A 384 -3.10 -16.20 -20.80
C ARG A 384 -2.26 -16.00 -19.55
N ALA A 385 -1.41 -14.97 -19.58
CA ALA A 385 -0.88 -14.41 -18.33
C ALA A 385 -1.99 -13.66 -17.55
N ILE A 386 -1.76 -13.40 -16.27
CA ILE A 386 -2.60 -12.48 -15.51
C ILE A 386 -2.63 -11.11 -16.16
N SER A 387 -3.78 -10.46 -16.10
CA SER A 387 -4.00 -9.11 -16.61
C SER A 387 -3.35 -8.06 -15.70
N VAL A 388 -3.23 -6.83 -16.19
CA VAL A 388 -2.74 -5.71 -15.35
C VAL A 388 -3.65 -5.49 -14.13
N ARG A 389 -4.98 -5.56 -14.29
CA ARG A 389 -5.94 -5.44 -13.19
C ARG A 389 -5.78 -6.55 -12.15
N GLU A 390 -5.64 -7.80 -12.57
CA GLU A 390 -5.42 -8.93 -11.65
C GLU A 390 -4.08 -8.79 -10.91
N ALA A 391 -3.01 -8.35 -11.59
CA ALA A 391 -1.74 -8.04 -10.95
C ALA A 391 -1.88 -6.91 -9.91
N ALA A 392 -2.66 -5.87 -10.21
CA ALA A 392 -2.93 -4.79 -9.27
C ALA A 392 -3.72 -5.27 -8.04
N ALA A 393 -4.73 -6.12 -8.22
CA ALA A 393 -5.52 -6.71 -7.15
C ALA A 393 -4.66 -7.58 -6.23
N LEU A 394 -3.80 -8.44 -6.80
CA LEU A 394 -2.82 -9.25 -6.07
C LEU A 394 -1.74 -8.42 -5.36
N GLN A 395 -1.53 -7.18 -5.80
CA GLN A 395 -0.70 -6.18 -5.13
C GLN A 395 -1.51 -5.35 -4.13
N THR A 396 -2.80 -5.63 -3.92
CA THR A 396 -3.75 -4.98 -2.99
C THR A 396 -4.15 -3.54 -3.34
N PHE A 397 -4.03 -3.14 -4.61
CA PHE A 397 -4.68 -1.93 -5.11
C PHE A 397 -6.20 -2.14 -5.23
N PRO A 398 -7.01 -1.10 -4.99
CA PRO A 398 -8.45 -1.19 -5.23
C PRO A 398 -8.75 -1.23 -6.74
N ASP A 399 -9.93 -1.72 -7.07
CA ASP A 399 -10.35 -1.94 -8.46
C ASP A 399 -10.56 -0.65 -9.25
N ASP A 400 -10.87 0.45 -8.56
CA ASP A 400 -11.01 1.78 -9.14
C ASP A 400 -9.66 2.49 -9.35
N PHE A 401 -8.54 1.92 -8.90
CA PHE A 401 -7.20 2.47 -9.11
C PHE A 401 -6.76 2.27 -10.57
N VAL A 402 -6.62 3.34 -11.33
CA VAL A 402 -6.32 3.31 -12.77
C VAL A 402 -4.83 3.54 -13.04
N PHE A 403 -4.18 2.60 -13.71
CA PHE A 403 -2.78 2.72 -14.13
C PHE A 403 -2.67 3.32 -15.54
N LEU A 404 -1.82 4.32 -15.70
CA LEU A 404 -1.57 5.00 -16.98
C LEU A 404 -0.27 4.52 -17.63
N GLY A 405 -0.10 4.86 -18.91
CA GLY A 405 1.07 4.51 -19.71
C GLY A 405 0.91 3.20 -20.50
N SER A 406 2.02 2.75 -21.11
CA SER A 406 2.04 1.50 -21.87
C SER A 406 1.75 0.27 -20.98
N LEU A 407 1.37 -0.86 -21.59
CA LEU A 407 1.12 -2.11 -20.86
C LEU A 407 2.31 -2.53 -19.97
N ASN A 408 3.53 -2.38 -20.49
CA ASN A 408 4.76 -2.67 -19.74
C ASN A 408 5.03 -1.64 -18.64
N ALA A 409 4.70 -0.37 -18.86
CA ALA A 409 4.83 0.67 -17.83
C ALA A 409 3.85 0.40 -16.67
N GLN A 410 2.62 -0.01 -16.95
CA GLN A 410 1.64 -0.38 -15.93
C GLN A 410 2.13 -1.56 -15.07
N ALA A 411 2.66 -2.62 -15.71
CA ALA A 411 3.24 -3.75 -14.98
C ALA A 411 4.48 -3.36 -14.15
N ARG A 412 5.32 -2.46 -14.68
CA ARG A 412 6.48 -1.90 -13.95
C ARG A 412 6.04 -1.17 -12.70
N GLN A 413 5.03 -0.29 -12.81
CA GLN A 413 4.46 0.44 -11.69
C GLN A 413 3.92 -0.50 -10.60
N ILE A 414 3.13 -1.51 -10.97
CA ILE A 414 2.58 -2.50 -10.02
C ILE A 414 3.70 -3.31 -9.34
N GLY A 415 4.66 -3.82 -10.12
CA GLY A 415 5.75 -4.64 -9.59
C GLY A 415 6.69 -3.90 -8.64
N ASN A 416 6.92 -2.61 -8.89
CA ASN A 416 7.74 -1.75 -8.05
C ASN A 416 7.02 -1.30 -6.77
N ALA A 417 5.69 -1.17 -6.78
CA ALA A 417 4.95 -0.65 -5.65
C ALA A 417 5.10 -1.51 -4.38
N VAL A 418 5.06 -0.85 -3.22
CA VAL A 418 4.70 -1.48 -1.96
C VAL A 418 3.20 -1.82 -2.01
N PRO A 419 2.78 -3.03 -1.61
CA PRO A 419 1.35 -3.34 -1.52
C PRO A 419 0.63 -2.33 -0.61
N PRO A 420 -0.46 -1.67 -1.06
CA PRO A 420 -1.18 -0.70 -0.22
C PRO A 420 -1.66 -1.28 1.11
N LEU A 421 -2.05 -2.56 1.16
CA LEU A 421 -2.41 -3.22 2.42
C LEU A 421 -1.23 -3.30 3.38
N LEU A 422 -0.04 -3.65 2.88
CA LEU A 422 1.16 -3.71 3.71
C LEU A 422 1.52 -2.32 4.28
N ALA A 423 1.51 -1.29 3.43
CA ALA A 423 1.76 0.08 3.87
C ALA A 423 0.70 0.56 4.88
N LYS A 424 -0.56 0.12 4.73
CA LYS A 424 -1.63 0.39 5.72
C LYS A 424 -1.31 -0.23 7.07
N VAL A 425 -0.93 -1.51 7.12
CA VAL A 425 -0.58 -2.19 8.40
C VAL A 425 0.54 -1.46 9.13
N PHE A 426 1.59 -1.05 8.42
CA PHE A 426 2.69 -0.28 9.02
C PHE A 426 2.23 1.11 9.46
N GLY A 427 1.36 1.76 8.69
CA GLY A 427 0.77 3.04 9.09
C GLY A 427 -0.06 2.92 10.37
N GLU A 428 -0.90 1.89 10.48
CA GLU A 428 -1.72 1.62 11.68
C GLU A 428 -0.83 1.39 12.90
N HIS A 429 0.25 0.62 12.75
CA HIS A 429 1.22 0.39 13.82
C HIS A 429 1.92 1.67 14.28
N ILE A 430 2.35 2.54 13.35
CA ILE A 430 2.95 3.84 13.66
C ILE A 430 1.94 4.73 14.42
N LEU A 431 0.66 4.71 14.03
CA LEU A 431 -0.38 5.46 14.73
C LEU A 431 -0.66 4.92 16.13
N GLU A 432 -0.65 3.61 16.32
CA GLU A 432 -0.77 3.00 17.64
C GLU A 432 0.37 3.45 18.56
N HIS A 433 1.61 3.38 18.07
CA HIS A 433 2.77 3.88 18.79
C HIS A 433 2.64 5.38 19.13
N TYR A 434 2.24 6.21 18.16
CA TYR A 434 2.02 7.65 18.41
C TYR A 434 0.92 7.90 19.46
N ARG A 435 -0.18 7.15 19.42
CA ARG A 435 -1.27 7.26 20.41
C ARG A 435 -0.79 6.86 21.80
N ALA A 436 0.02 5.82 21.92
CA ALA A 436 0.61 5.41 23.19
C ALA A 436 1.53 6.50 23.76
N TYR A 437 2.38 7.10 22.91
CA TYR A 437 3.21 8.25 23.29
C TYR A 437 2.37 9.45 23.80
N CYS A 438 1.30 9.82 23.10
CA CYS A 438 0.44 10.91 23.57
C CYS A 438 -0.23 10.61 24.92
N GLN A 439 -0.57 9.34 25.20
CA GLN A 439 -1.20 8.95 26.45
C GLN A 439 -0.22 9.01 27.63
N SER A 440 1.02 8.58 27.44
CA SER A 440 2.06 8.66 28.48
C SER A 440 2.44 10.10 28.80
N ASP A 441 2.58 10.96 27.79
CA ASP A 441 2.89 12.38 27.96
C ASP A 441 1.77 13.14 28.71
N CYS A 442 0.50 12.87 28.36
CA CYS A 442 -0.66 13.43 29.06
C CYS A 442 -0.84 12.91 30.50
N GLY A 443 -0.28 11.74 30.83
CA GLY A 443 -0.26 11.18 32.19
C GLY A 443 0.77 11.88 33.08
N GLY A 444 1.92 12.25 32.52
CA GLY A 444 2.97 13.01 33.22
C GLY A 444 2.53 14.43 33.61
N ALA A 445 1.76 15.10 32.75
CA ALA A 445 1.21 16.43 33.05
C ALA A 445 0.21 16.41 34.23
N ARG A 446 -0.64 15.37 34.34
CA ARG A 446 -1.63 15.24 35.42
C ARG A 446 -1.02 14.88 36.78
N ASN A 447 0.14 14.23 36.82
CA ASN A 447 0.84 13.94 38.07
C ASN A 447 1.67 15.13 38.58
N LYS A 448 2.06 16.08 37.72
CA LYS A 448 2.72 17.32 38.15
C LYS A 448 1.78 18.32 38.81
N GLU A 449 0.47 18.25 38.54
CA GLU A 449 -0.55 19.09 39.19
C GLU A 449 -1.13 18.47 40.49
N ARG A 450 -0.66 17.29 40.91
CA ARG A 450 -1.18 16.55 42.07
C ARG A 450 -0.21 16.38 43.24
N ASN A 451 1.01 16.92 43.14
CA ASN A 451 1.87 17.06 44.31
C ASN A 451 1.83 18.52 44.78
N PRO A 452 1.13 18.83 45.88
CA PRO A 452 1.23 20.13 46.54
C PRO A 452 2.62 20.37 47.13
#